data_AF-A0A9E3SIF4-F1
#
_entry.id   AF-A0A9E3SIF4-F1
#
_cell.length_a   1.000
_cell.length_b   1.000
_cell.length_c   1.000
_cell.angle_alpha   90.00
_cell.angle_beta   90.00
_cell.angle_gamma   90.00
#
_symmetry.space_group_name_H-M   'P 1'
#
loop_
_entity.id
_entity.type
_entity.pdbx_description
1 polymer ?
#
loop_
_entity_poly.entity_id
_entity_poly.type
_entity_poly.pdbx_seq_one_letter_code
_entity_poly.pdbx_strand_id
1 'polypeptide(L)'
;MTNSMLAAQLYTVRDFTKTPQAIAETLRKIRAIGYEAVQISAFGPVDPQDVKNMLDDNGLVCCITHIGYDRLKDDLPAVINEHKLWNCPNVAIGSMPPQFRTGVDGIRQFAAEANEIGRQLADAGLTFSYHNHSFEFARAGDTTMMDVLFTRLYPYSS
;
A
#
# COMPACT_ATOMS: atom_id res chain seq x y z
N MET A 1 -21.16 16.82 3.43
CA MET A 1 -20.00 16.46 4.27
C MET A 1 -19.46 15.16 3.74
N THR A 2 -18.20 15.10 3.33
CA THR A 2 -17.53 13.81 3.11
C THR A 2 -17.36 13.17 4.49
N ASN A 3 -18.00 12.02 4.72
CA ASN A 3 -17.79 11.30 5.98
C ASN A 3 -16.35 10.78 5.99
N SER A 4 -15.55 11.27 6.94
CA SER A 4 -14.24 10.68 7.23
C SER A 4 -14.44 9.26 7.76
N MET A 5 -13.69 8.30 7.21
CA MET A 5 -13.77 6.90 7.58
C MET A 5 -12.49 6.52 8.33
N LEU A 6 -12.64 5.92 9.51
CA LEU A 6 -11.51 5.37 10.27
C LEU A 6 -11.20 3.96 9.79
N ALA A 7 -9.94 3.72 9.41
CA ALA A 7 -9.48 2.42 8.96
C ALA A 7 -8.48 1.81 9.94
N ALA A 8 -8.63 0.51 10.23
CA ALA A 8 -7.65 -0.22 11.01
C ALA A 8 -6.43 -0.59 10.14
N GLN A 9 -5.23 -0.16 10.55
CA GLN A 9 -3.98 -0.58 9.91
C GLN A 9 -3.61 -2.00 10.34
N LEU A 10 -3.82 -2.97 9.44
CA LEU A 10 -3.71 -4.39 9.78
C LEU A 10 -2.28 -4.86 10.04
N TYR A 11 -1.27 -4.05 9.71
CA TYR A 11 0.11 -4.31 10.12
C TYR A 11 0.23 -4.50 11.65
N THR A 12 -0.59 -3.78 12.42
CA THR A 12 -0.66 -3.87 13.88
C THR A 12 -0.97 -5.28 14.37
N VAL A 13 -1.83 -6.01 13.65
CA VAL A 13 -2.31 -7.35 14.00
C VAL A 13 -1.80 -8.43 13.04
N ARG A 14 -0.74 -8.13 12.28
CA ARG A 14 -0.21 -8.98 11.20
C ARG A 14 0.10 -10.42 11.60
N ASP A 15 0.40 -10.67 12.87
CA ASP A 15 0.70 -12.01 13.38
C ASP A 15 -0.55 -12.90 13.44
N PHE A 16 -1.74 -12.31 13.42
CA PHE A 16 -3.04 -12.99 13.35
C PHE A 16 -3.60 -13.09 11.92
N THR A 17 -2.84 -12.67 10.90
CA THR A 17 -3.30 -12.66 9.51
C THR A 17 -2.46 -13.56 8.61
N LYS A 18 -1.96 -14.69 9.13
CA LYS A 18 -0.99 -15.56 8.43
C LYS A 18 -1.60 -16.69 7.60
N THR A 19 -2.86 -17.04 7.85
CA THR A 19 -3.60 -18.05 7.08
C THR A 19 -4.98 -17.50 6.72
N PRO A 20 -5.67 -18.04 5.69
CA PRO A 20 -7.01 -17.61 5.32
C PRO A 20 -8.00 -17.62 6.49
N GLN A 21 -7.94 -18.66 7.36
CA GLN A 21 -8.81 -18.75 8.53
C GLN A 21 -8.51 -17.66 9.55
N ALA A 22 -7.22 -17.38 9.81
CA ALA A 22 -6.81 -16.36 10.76
C ALA A 22 -7.13 -14.94 10.25
N ILE A 23 -7.02 -14.70 8.94
CA ILE A 23 -7.45 -13.47 8.27
C ILE A 23 -8.96 -13.27 8.47
N ALA A 24 -9.78 -14.27 8.14
CA ALA A 24 -11.23 -14.20 8.30
C ALA A 24 -11.63 -13.90 9.76
N GLU A 25 -11.02 -14.59 10.72
CA GLU A 25 -11.27 -14.34 12.15
C GLU A 25 -10.86 -12.93 12.56
N THR A 26 -9.72 -12.45 12.08
CA THR A 26 -9.23 -11.10 12.38
C THR A 26 -10.16 -10.03 11.82
N LEU A 27 -10.58 -10.14 10.55
CA LEU A 27 -11.51 -9.19 9.93
C LEU A 27 -12.85 -9.14 10.69
N ARG A 28 -13.37 -10.29 11.11
CA ARG A 28 -14.57 -10.36 11.96
C ARG A 28 -14.39 -9.63 13.29
N LYS A 29 -13.24 -9.79 13.95
CA LYS A 29 -12.92 -9.08 15.20
C LYS A 29 -12.81 -7.57 14.97
N ILE A 30 -12.15 -7.14 13.89
CA ILE A 30 -12.01 -5.72 13.52
C ILE A 30 -13.38 -5.08 13.32
N ARG A 31 -14.30 -5.75 12.60
CA ARG A 31 -15.69 -5.29 12.45
C ARG A 31 -16.40 -5.22 13.79
N ALA A 32 -16.28 -6.24 14.64
CA ALA A 32 -16.92 -6.27 15.95
C ALA A 32 -16.43 -5.16 16.91
N ILE A 33 -15.19 -4.69 16.76
CA ILE A 33 -14.64 -3.52 17.49
C ILE A 33 -15.31 -2.21 17.03
N GLY A 34 -15.83 -2.17 15.80
CA GLY A 34 -16.54 -1.01 15.24
C GLY A 34 -15.83 -0.34 14.07
N TYR A 35 -14.73 -0.90 13.56
CA TYR A 35 -14.12 -0.40 12.32
C TYR A 35 -14.98 -0.78 11.11
N GLU A 36 -15.03 0.14 10.15
CA GLU A 36 -15.76 -0.05 8.88
C GLU A 36 -14.81 -0.16 7.69
N ALA A 37 -13.54 0.14 7.90
CA ALA A 37 -12.50 0.01 6.89
C ALA A 37 -11.21 -0.56 7.45
N VAL A 38 -10.39 -1.06 6.53
CA VAL A 38 -9.07 -1.62 6.80
C VAL A 38 -8.05 -1.11 5.79
N GLN A 39 -6.81 -0.95 6.26
CA GLN A 39 -5.63 -0.90 5.42
C GLN A 39 -4.97 -2.28 5.45
N ILE A 40 -5.01 -3.00 4.34
CA ILE A 40 -4.45 -4.36 4.26
C ILE A 40 -2.93 -4.28 4.15
N SER A 41 -2.23 -5.11 4.91
CA SER A 41 -0.77 -5.21 4.88
C SER A 41 -0.30 -6.47 5.58
N ALA A 42 0.79 -7.07 5.09
CA ALA A 42 1.47 -8.20 5.73
C ALA A 42 0.57 -9.43 6.02
N PHE A 43 -0.42 -9.65 5.16
CA PHE A 43 -1.16 -10.92 5.11
C PHE A 43 -0.23 -12.06 4.71
N GLY A 44 -0.52 -13.26 5.21
CA GLY A 44 0.03 -14.49 4.65
C GLY A 44 -0.61 -14.81 3.29
N PRO A 45 -0.20 -15.92 2.65
CA PRO A 45 -0.77 -16.35 1.39
C PRO A 45 -2.29 -16.56 1.50
N VAL A 46 -3.04 -15.93 0.61
CA VAL A 46 -4.51 -16.02 0.53
C VAL A 46 -4.94 -15.69 -0.91
N ASP A 47 -5.99 -16.36 -1.38
CA ASP A 47 -6.56 -16.05 -2.69
C ASP A 47 -7.24 -14.66 -2.66
N PRO A 48 -7.03 -13.79 -3.67
CA PRO A 48 -7.67 -12.48 -3.70
C PRO A 48 -9.20 -12.52 -3.66
N GLN A 49 -9.83 -13.55 -4.22
CA GLN A 49 -11.28 -13.75 -4.16
C GLN A 49 -11.73 -14.09 -2.75
N ASP A 50 -10.96 -14.89 -2.01
CA ASP A 50 -11.24 -15.16 -0.60
C ASP A 50 -11.16 -13.87 0.23
N VAL A 51 -10.16 -13.01 -0.03
CA VAL A 51 -10.08 -11.69 0.64
C VAL A 51 -11.31 -10.84 0.32
N LYS A 52 -11.77 -10.81 -0.93
CA LYS A 52 -12.99 -10.08 -1.33
C LYS A 52 -14.20 -10.57 -0.55
N ASN A 53 -14.41 -11.88 -0.51
CA ASN A 53 -15.53 -12.50 0.19
C ASN A 53 -15.47 -12.16 1.69
N MET A 54 -14.29 -12.28 2.32
CA MET A 54 -14.12 -11.96 3.75
C MET A 54 -14.37 -10.48 4.06
N LEU A 55 -14.00 -9.56 3.16
CA LEU A 55 -14.30 -8.13 3.31
C LEU A 55 -15.81 -7.88 3.24
N ASP A 56 -16.48 -8.44 2.22
CA ASP A 56 -17.92 -8.28 2.01
C ASP A 56 -18.75 -8.87 3.15
N ASP A 57 -18.41 -10.08 3.59
CA ASP A 57 -19.10 -10.78 4.69
C ASP A 57 -19.07 -9.98 6.00
N ASN A 58 -18.03 -9.15 6.17
CA ASN A 58 -17.86 -8.30 7.34
C ASN A 58 -18.28 -6.83 7.08
N GLY A 59 -18.71 -6.49 5.87
CA GLY A 59 -19.02 -5.12 5.47
C GLY A 59 -17.83 -4.16 5.64
N LEU A 60 -16.61 -4.65 5.42
CA LEU A 60 -15.38 -3.88 5.57
C LEU A 60 -14.90 -3.33 4.22
N VAL A 61 -14.61 -2.04 4.17
CA VAL A 61 -13.98 -1.40 3.02
C VAL A 61 -12.46 -1.57 3.09
N CYS A 62 -11.85 -2.10 2.02
CA CYS A 62 -10.40 -1.99 1.86
C CYS A 62 -10.07 -0.63 1.25
N CYS A 63 -9.59 0.30 2.06
CA CYS A 63 -9.39 1.69 1.60
C CYS A 63 -8.00 1.94 1.01
N ILE A 64 -7.01 1.14 1.41
CA ILE A 64 -5.62 1.22 0.93
C ILE A 64 -4.88 -0.09 1.25
N THR A 65 -3.84 -0.41 0.50
CA THR A 65 -2.94 -1.54 0.81
C THR A 65 -1.49 -1.09 0.97
N HIS A 66 -0.70 -1.83 1.76
CA HIS A 66 0.77 -1.83 1.61
C HIS A 66 1.20 -3.06 0.82
N ILE A 67 1.69 -2.83 -0.39
CA ILE A 67 2.24 -3.85 -1.29
C ILE A 67 3.76 -3.77 -1.26
N GLY A 68 4.42 -4.93 -1.32
CA GLY A 68 5.87 -5.00 -1.45
C GLY A 68 6.32 -4.40 -2.77
N TYR A 69 7.42 -3.66 -2.76
CA TYR A 69 7.95 -3.01 -3.96
C TYR A 69 8.17 -3.99 -5.12
N ASP A 70 8.73 -5.16 -4.85
CA ASP A 70 9.00 -6.19 -5.87
C ASP A 70 7.71 -6.66 -6.55
N ARG A 71 6.58 -6.78 -5.83
CA ARG A 71 5.29 -7.10 -6.46
C ARG A 71 4.78 -5.99 -7.37
N LEU A 72 4.99 -4.72 -7.01
CA LEU A 72 4.63 -3.60 -7.90
C LEU A 72 5.53 -3.52 -9.13
N LYS A 73 6.76 -4.01 -9.03
CA LYS A 73 7.71 -4.04 -10.14
C LYS A 73 7.48 -5.22 -11.08
N ASP A 74 7.29 -6.41 -10.51
CA ASP A 74 7.33 -7.67 -11.25
C ASP A 74 5.92 -8.22 -11.58
N ASP A 75 4.88 -7.76 -10.87
CA ASP A 75 3.52 -8.32 -10.95
C ASP A 75 2.42 -7.24 -10.83
N LEU A 76 2.70 -6.05 -11.37
CA LEU A 76 1.77 -4.92 -11.34
C LEU A 76 0.37 -5.25 -11.90
N PRO A 77 0.21 -6.02 -13.01
CA PRO A 77 -1.11 -6.37 -13.52
C PRO A 77 -1.96 -7.14 -12.52
N ALA A 78 -1.38 -8.06 -11.75
CA ALA A 78 -2.12 -8.78 -10.71
C ALA A 78 -2.53 -7.84 -9.58
N VAL A 79 -1.64 -6.96 -9.13
CA VAL A 79 -1.96 -5.96 -8.10
C VAL A 79 -3.12 -5.05 -8.54
N ILE A 80 -3.14 -4.61 -9.80
CA ILE A 80 -4.25 -3.82 -10.36
C ILE A 80 -5.56 -4.62 -10.31
N ASN A 81 -5.54 -5.89 -10.73
CA ASN A 81 -6.72 -6.75 -10.72
C ASN A 81 -7.24 -7.00 -9.29
N GLU A 82 -6.35 -7.23 -8.33
CA GLU A 82 -6.68 -7.37 -6.91
C GLU A 82 -7.37 -6.10 -6.38
N HIS A 83 -6.83 -4.91 -6.68
CA HIS A 83 -7.41 -3.64 -6.23
C HIS A 83 -8.77 -3.36 -6.85
N LYS A 84 -8.95 -3.68 -8.13
CA LYS A 84 -10.26 -3.59 -8.80
C LYS A 84 -11.26 -4.57 -8.18
N LEU A 85 -10.85 -5.81 -7.90
CA LEU A 85 -11.69 -6.80 -7.24
C LEU A 85 -12.15 -6.33 -5.87
N TRP A 86 -11.26 -5.73 -5.08
CA TRP A 86 -11.55 -5.24 -3.73
C TRP A 86 -12.22 -3.87 -3.68
N ASN A 87 -12.42 -3.21 -4.83
CA ASN A 87 -12.80 -1.80 -4.91
C ASN A 87 -11.89 -0.91 -4.05
N CYS A 88 -10.59 -1.23 -3.99
CA CYS A 88 -9.58 -0.50 -3.23
C CYS A 88 -8.90 0.53 -4.15
N PRO A 89 -9.13 1.84 -3.98
CA PRO A 89 -8.61 2.84 -4.92
C PRO A 89 -7.12 3.16 -4.69
N ASN A 90 -6.55 2.82 -3.53
CA ASN A 90 -5.22 3.27 -3.13
C ASN A 90 -4.25 2.09 -2.97
N VAL A 91 -3.09 2.22 -3.62
CA VAL A 91 -1.95 1.31 -3.51
C VAL A 91 -0.81 2.07 -2.86
N ALA A 92 -0.22 1.55 -1.79
CA ALA A 92 0.98 2.14 -1.21
C ALA A 92 2.13 1.14 -1.09
N ILE A 93 3.36 1.66 -1.14
CA ILE A 93 4.52 0.94 -0.63
C ILE A 93 4.79 1.36 0.81
N GLY A 94 5.01 0.35 1.65
CA GLY A 94 5.23 0.56 3.07
C GLY A 94 6.60 1.13 3.41
N SER A 95 7.59 1.11 2.53
CA SER A 95 8.90 1.72 2.73
C SER A 95 9.72 1.65 1.43
N MET A 96 10.64 2.59 1.20
CA MET A 96 11.63 2.47 0.13
C MET A 96 12.55 1.27 0.37
N PRO A 97 12.79 0.38 -0.62
CA PRO A 97 13.69 -0.75 -0.44
C PRO A 97 15.13 -0.33 -0.06
N PRO A 98 15.84 -1.09 0.81
CA PRO A 98 17.17 -0.71 1.30
C PRO A 98 18.21 -0.42 0.21
N GLN A 99 18.16 -1.12 -0.91
CA GLN A 99 19.10 -0.94 -2.03
C GLN A 99 19.06 0.46 -2.66
N PHE A 100 17.95 1.19 -2.51
CA PHE A 100 17.83 2.55 -3.02
C PHE A 100 18.23 3.62 -2.01
N ARG A 101 18.48 3.24 -0.75
CA ARG A 101 18.78 4.18 0.35
C ARG A 101 20.24 4.63 0.38
N THR A 102 21.05 4.20 -0.58
CA THR A 102 22.48 4.52 -0.65
C THR A 102 22.74 5.64 -1.65
N GLY A 103 23.08 6.83 -1.13
CA GLY A 103 23.43 7.98 -1.95
C GLY A 103 22.26 8.55 -2.76
N VAL A 104 22.51 9.69 -3.42
CA VAL A 104 21.49 10.43 -4.18
C VAL A 104 20.98 9.62 -5.37
N ASP A 105 21.84 8.83 -6.02
CA ASP A 105 21.49 8.12 -7.25
C ASP A 105 20.53 6.95 -7.00
N GLY A 106 20.66 6.23 -5.88
CA GLY A 106 19.68 5.21 -5.49
C GLY A 106 18.28 5.80 -5.28
N ILE A 107 18.20 6.97 -4.64
CA ILE A 107 16.92 7.67 -4.40
C ILE A 107 16.32 8.15 -5.72
N ARG A 108 17.15 8.65 -6.65
CA ARG A 108 16.72 9.04 -8.00
C ARG A 108 16.19 7.85 -8.79
N GLN A 109 16.88 6.72 -8.73
CA GLN A 109 16.45 5.50 -9.39
C GLN A 109 15.10 5.04 -8.85
N PHE A 110 14.93 5.01 -7.53
CA PHE A 110 13.66 4.67 -6.91
C PHE A 110 12.54 5.63 -7.34
N ALA A 111 12.78 6.95 -7.36
CA ALA A 111 11.77 7.91 -7.79
C ALA A 111 11.35 7.70 -9.25
N ALA A 112 12.30 7.37 -10.14
CA ALA A 112 11.98 7.05 -11.54
C ALA A 112 11.14 5.78 -11.66
N GLU A 113 11.50 4.70 -10.95
CA GLU A 113 10.74 3.45 -10.95
C GLU A 113 9.34 3.64 -10.31
N ALA A 114 9.25 4.38 -9.22
CA ALA A 114 7.99 4.70 -8.55
C ALA A 114 7.05 5.55 -9.42
N ASN A 115 7.58 6.49 -10.21
CA ASN A 115 6.78 7.27 -11.15
C ASN A 115 6.17 6.41 -12.25
N GLU A 116 6.94 5.47 -12.80
CA GLU A 116 6.41 4.58 -13.85
C GLU A 116 5.31 3.65 -13.30
N ILE A 117 5.50 3.11 -12.09
CA ILE A 117 4.45 2.37 -11.37
C ILE A 117 3.22 3.27 -11.13
N GLY A 118 3.43 4.49 -10.64
CA GLY A 118 2.37 5.45 -10.37
C GLY A 118 1.55 5.81 -11.60
N ARG A 119 2.21 6.01 -12.75
CA ARG A 119 1.56 6.26 -14.04
C ARG A 119 0.65 5.10 -14.46
N GLN A 120 1.16 3.86 -14.40
CA GLN A 120 0.39 2.67 -14.77
C GLN A 120 -0.80 2.41 -13.83
N LEU A 121 -0.63 2.69 -12.53
CA LEU A 121 -1.73 2.64 -11.56
C LEU A 121 -2.79 3.70 -11.87
N ALA A 122 -2.37 4.93 -12.20
CA ALA A 122 -3.29 6.01 -12.57
C ALA A 122 -4.06 5.70 -13.87
N ASP A 123 -3.40 5.14 -14.88
CA ASP A 123 -4.06 4.66 -16.11
C ASP A 123 -5.15 3.61 -15.81
N ALA A 124 -5.01 2.86 -14.71
CA ALA A 124 -5.98 1.88 -14.24
C ALA A 124 -7.03 2.45 -13.26
N GLY A 125 -7.01 3.76 -12.99
CA GLY A 125 -7.91 4.45 -12.05
C GLY A 125 -7.54 4.28 -10.57
N LEU A 126 -6.29 3.94 -10.27
CA LEU A 126 -5.78 3.74 -8.92
C LEU A 126 -4.77 4.83 -8.54
N THR A 127 -4.67 5.13 -7.25
CA THR A 127 -3.71 6.10 -6.71
C THR A 127 -2.52 5.39 -6.08
N PHE A 128 -1.31 5.77 -6.49
CA PHE A 128 -0.07 5.33 -5.85
C PHE A 128 0.29 6.26 -4.67
N SER A 129 0.72 5.68 -3.56
CA SER A 129 1.11 6.39 -2.34
C SER A 129 2.43 5.86 -1.77
N TYR A 130 3.21 6.75 -1.15
CA TYR A 130 4.49 6.42 -0.53
C TYR A 130 4.44 6.65 0.98
N HIS A 131 4.72 5.62 1.79
CA HIS A 131 4.83 5.76 3.24
C HIS A 131 6.28 6.08 3.66
N ASN A 132 6.56 7.36 3.93
CA ASN A 132 7.88 7.77 4.39
C ASN A 132 8.18 7.20 5.79
N HIS A 133 9.46 7.05 6.09
CA HIS A 133 10.01 6.65 7.38
C HIS A 133 10.94 7.75 7.91
N SER A 134 11.66 7.45 9.01
CA SER A 134 12.64 8.37 9.59
C SER A 134 13.93 8.49 8.78
N PHE A 135 14.30 7.47 8.00
CA PHE A 135 15.58 7.46 7.28
C PHE A 135 15.58 8.46 6.11
N GLU A 136 14.43 8.85 5.60
CA GLU A 136 14.30 9.80 4.50
C GLU A 136 14.73 11.22 4.91
N PHE A 137 14.77 11.49 6.21
CA PHE A 137 15.31 12.74 6.75
C PHE A 137 16.84 12.73 6.86
N ALA A 138 17.50 11.60 6.59
CA ALA A 138 18.95 11.56 6.49
C ALA A 138 19.45 12.36 5.28
N ARG A 139 20.71 12.79 5.36
CA ARG A 139 21.34 13.63 4.35
C ARG A 139 21.65 12.86 3.07
N ALA A 140 21.38 13.49 1.94
CA ALA A 140 21.73 13.05 0.60
C ALA A 140 22.45 14.20 -0.12
N GLY A 141 23.73 14.38 0.19
CA GLY A 141 24.49 15.58 -0.20
C GLY A 141 24.00 16.83 0.55
N ASP A 142 23.57 17.85 -0.20
CA ASP A 142 23.13 19.13 0.36
C ASP A 142 21.65 19.17 0.77
N THR A 143 20.86 18.13 0.48
CA THR A 143 19.43 18.01 0.86
C THR A 143 19.19 16.76 1.72
N THR A 144 17.94 16.52 2.12
CA THR A 144 17.51 15.21 2.64
C THR A 144 17.10 14.28 1.51
N MET A 145 16.98 12.97 1.79
CA MET A 145 16.40 12.03 0.81
C MET A 145 14.95 12.40 0.48
N MET A 146 14.19 12.85 1.49
CA MET A 146 12.81 13.30 1.34
C MET A 146 12.69 14.47 0.35
N ASP A 147 13.61 15.44 0.39
CA ASP A 147 13.64 16.55 -0.57
C ASP A 147 13.89 16.05 -2.01
N VAL A 148 14.79 15.06 -2.17
CA VAL A 148 15.03 14.44 -3.48
C VAL A 148 13.78 13.72 -3.98
N LEU A 149 13.02 13.05 -3.10
CA LEU A 149 11.77 12.40 -3.47
C LEU A 149 10.69 13.43 -3.86
N PHE A 150 10.46 14.46 -3.05
CA PHE A 150 9.44 15.48 -3.33
C PHE A 150 9.67 16.21 -4.66
N THR A 151 10.93 16.42 -5.04
CA THR A 151 11.26 17.08 -6.31
C THR A 151 11.15 16.16 -7.53
N ARG A 152 10.97 14.85 -7.33
CA ARG A 152 11.03 13.85 -8.41
C ARG A 152 9.80 12.99 -8.53
N LEU A 153 9.01 12.82 -7.46
CA LEU A 153 7.74 12.11 -7.51
C LEU A 153 6.66 13.02 -8.07
N TYR A 154 5.95 12.53 -9.08
CA TYR A 154 4.87 13.28 -9.70
C TYR A 154 3.50 12.89 -9.11
N PRO A 155 2.63 13.86 -8.84
CA PRO A 155 1.24 13.55 -8.50
C PRO A 155 0.52 13.10 -9.77
N TYR A 156 0.27 11.80 -9.86
CA TYR A 156 -0.65 11.26 -10.85
C TYR A 156 -2.05 11.29 -10.24
N SER A 157 -2.81 12.35 -10.49
CA SER A 157 -4.23 12.41 -10.16
C SER A 157 -5.06 11.87 -11.31
N SER A 158 -6.00 10.96 -11.01
CA SER A 158 -7.11 10.61 -11.90
C SER A 158 -8.06 11.78 -12.13
#